data_AF-A0A672UWD0-F1
#
_entry.id   AF-A0A672UWD0-F1
#
_cell.length_a   1.000
_cell.length_b   1.000
_cell.length_c   1.000
_cell.angle_alpha   90.00
_cell.angle_beta   90.00
_cell.angle_gamma   90.00
#
_symmetry.space_group_name_H-M   'P 1'
#
loop_
_entity.id
_entity.type
_entity.pdbx_description
1 polymer ?
#
loop_
_entity_poly.entity_id
_entity_poly.type
_entity_poly.pdbx_seq_one_letter_code
_entity_poly.pdbx_strand_id
1 'polypeptide(L)'
;MATPRICRRSVTRSRRKSKQPEESSSLWEVMILITGAHKAFALYKAIEEGVNHMWTVSAFQQHPNTVFVCDEDATLELKVKTVKYFKGLMLVHNKLVEPLYSMKERGAERSHSKKPYSD
;
A
#
# COMPACT_ATOMS: atom_id res chain seq x y z
N MET A 1 -70.72 -13.07 24.98
CA MET A 1 -69.75 -12.46 25.93
C MET A 1 -68.55 -12.00 25.13
N ALA A 2 -68.35 -10.68 25.08
CA ALA A 2 -67.23 -10.05 24.39
C ALA A 2 -66.07 -9.84 25.37
N THR A 3 -64.85 -10.19 24.97
CA THR A 3 -63.60 -9.72 25.59
C THR A 3 -62.58 -9.33 24.50
N PRO A 4 -61.66 -8.40 24.80
CA PRO A 4 -61.27 -7.37 23.85
C PRO A 4 -59.96 -7.67 23.10
N ARG A 5 -59.83 -6.97 21.96
CA ARG A 5 -58.63 -6.87 21.13
C ARG A 5 -57.42 -6.42 21.93
N ILE A 6 -56.33 -7.19 21.89
CA ILE A 6 -54.98 -6.63 21.96
C ILE A 6 -54.42 -6.62 20.55
N CYS A 7 -54.32 -5.41 20.01
CA CYS A 7 -53.62 -5.11 18.77
C CYS A 7 -52.12 -5.33 19.00
N ARG A 8 -51.55 -6.41 18.45
CA ARG A 8 -50.13 -6.46 18.12
C ARG A 8 -49.97 -6.46 16.61
N ARG A 9 -50.13 -5.28 16.01
CA ARG A 9 -49.43 -4.96 14.76
C ARG A 9 -47.96 -4.83 15.09
N SER A 10 -47.12 -5.67 14.51
CA SER A 10 -45.74 -5.35 14.11
C SER A 10 -45.27 -6.49 13.22
N VAL A 11 -45.55 -6.40 11.92
CA VAL A 11 -44.59 -5.90 10.91
C VAL A 11 -43.61 -7.00 10.53
N THR A 12 -43.99 -7.66 9.44
CA THR A 12 -43.17 -8.23 8.37
C THR A 12 -41.69 -8.51 8.68
N ARG A 13 -41.39 -9.81 8.62
CA ARG A 13 -40.14 -10.44 8.19
C ARG A 13 -39.37 -9.59 7.18
N SER A 14 -38.57 -8.66 7.67
CA SER A 14 -37.55 -7.98 6.90
C SER A 14 -36.25 -8.72 7.16
N ARG A 15 -35.92 -9.66 6.26
CA ARG A 15 -34.52 -10.07 6.07
C ARG A 15 -33.76 -8.83 5.65
N ARG A 16 -33.33 -8.02 6.61
CA ARG A 16 -32.18 -7.14 6.41
C ARG A 16 -31.00 -8.10 6.20
N LYS A 17 -30.73 -8.43 4.93
CA LYS A 17 -29.34 -8.62 4.52
C LYS A 17 -28.69 -7.29 4.89
N SER A 18 -28.08 -7.22 6.07
CA SER A 18 -27.01 -6.28 6.31
C SER A 18 -25.99 -6.60 5.24
N LYS A 19 -26.05 -5.84 4.13
CA LYS A 19 -24.90 -5.64 3.26
C LYS A 19 -23.83 -5.12 4.21
N GLN A 20 -22.97 -6.02 4.65
CA GLN A 20 -21.75 -5.64 5.33
C GLN A 20 -20.97 -4.79 4.33
N PRO A 21 -20.46 -3.61 4.72
CA PRO A 21 -19.58 -2.84 3.87
C PRO A 21 -18.19 -3.48 3.91
N GLU A 22 -18.02 -4.65 3.28
CA GLU A 22 -16.74 -5.39 3.28
C GLU A 22 -15.74 -4.87 2.23
N GLU A 23 -16.03 -3.78 1.50
CA GLU A 23 -15.23 -3.45 0.32
C GLU A 23 -15.24 -1.95 0.01
N SER A 24 -14.48 -1.17 0.79
CA SER A 24 -14.07 0.18 0.37
C SER A 24 -12.74 0.68 0.97
N SER A 25 -12.08 -0.11 1.81
CA SER A 25 -10.87 0.32 2.53
C SER A 25 -9.71 -0.57 2.09
N SER A 26 -9.13 -0.45 0.91
CA SER A 26 -8.12 0.58 0.62
C SER A 26 -7.55 0.24 -0.77
N LEU A 27 -8.13 0.80 -1.83
CA LEU A 27 -7.59 0.64 -3.19
C LEU A 27 -6.30 1.47 -3.40
N TRP A 28 -5.94 2.30 -2.43
CA TRP A 28 -4.80 3.21 -2.51
C TRP A 28 -3.51 2.48 -2.20
N GLU A 29 -2.50 2.69 -3.02
CA GLU A 29 -1.18 2.11 -2.85
C GLU A 29 -0.41 2.89 -1.78
N VAL A 30 0.22 2.17 -0.84
CA VAL A 30 1.04 2.79 0.21
C VAL A 30 2.49 2.42 -0.02
N MET A 31 3.33 3.44 -0.20
CA MET A 31 4.78 3.28 -0.32
C MET A 31 5.47 3.83 0.92
N ILE A 32 6.35 3.03 1.51
CA ILE A 32 7.07 3.35 2.75
C ILE A 32 8.56 3.35 2.44
N LEU A 33 9.20 4.51 2.60
CA LEU A 33 10.63 4.71 2.36
C LEU A 33 11.41 4.69 3.68
N ILE A 34 12.42 3.84 3.78
CA ILE A 34 13.22 3.66 4.99
C ILE A 34 14.70 3.71 4.65
N THR A 35 15.35 4.77 5.12
CA THR A 35 16.75 5.05 4.87
C THR A 35 17.51 5.18 6.19
N GLY A 36 18.74 4.66 6.21
CA GLY A 36 19.68 4.73 7.34
C GLY A 36 19.60 3.57 8.34
N ALA A 37 20.76 3.23 8.92
CA ALA A 37 20.93 2.13 9.87
C ALA A 37 20.09 2.26 11.15
N HIS A 38 19.84 3.48 11.60
CA HIS A 38 19.10 3.73 12.84
C HIS A 38 17.62 3.30 12.77
N LYS A 39 17.10 3.05 11.57
CA LYS A 39 15.72 2.56 11.33
C LYS A 39 15.67 1.06 11.06
N ALA A 40 16.81 0.36 10.99
CA ALA A 40 16.86 -1.06 10.67
C ALA A 40 16.10 -1.92 11.69
N PHE A 41 16.17 -1.55 12.97
CA PHE A 41 15.44 -2.26 14.02
C PHE A 41 13.91 -2.12 13.88
N ALA A 42 13.44 -0.92 13.50
CA ALA A 42 12.02 -0.69 13.25
C ALA A 42 11.52 -1.49 12.03
N LEU A 43 12.35 -1.59 10.98
CA LEU A 43 12.05 -2.39 9.80
C LEU A 43 11.96 -3.88 10.13
N TYR A 44 12.90 -4.39 10.93
CA TYR A 44 12.87 -5.77 11.42
C TYR A 44 11.57 -6.08 12.17
N LYS A 45 11.15 -5.21 13.09
CA LYS A 45 9.88 -5.34 13.82
C LYS A 45 8.66 -5.26 12.90
N ALA A 46 8.73 -4.47 11.83
CA ALA A 46 7.62 -4.27 10.90
C ALA A 46 7.44 -5.40 9.87
N ILE A 47 8.50 -6.15 9.54
CA ILE A 47 8.45 -7.20 8.49
C ILE A 47 8.54 -8.61 9.08
N GLU A 48 9.42 -8.82 10.07
CA GLU A 48 9.69 -10.18 10.57
C GLU A 48 8.86 -10.55 11.81
N GLU A 49 8.44 -9.55 12.59
CA GLU A 49 7.54 -9.75 13.71
C GLU A 49 6.08 -9.49 13.32
N GLY A 50 5.15 -9.94 14.15
CA GLY A 50 3.71 -9.74 13.92
C GLY A 50 3.26 -8.30 14.16
N VAL A 51 2.02 -8.02 13.76
CA VAL A 51 1.38 -6.71 13.97
C VAL A 51 1.35 -6.34 15.46
N ASN A 52 1.97 -5.21 15.80
CA ASN A 52 2.10 -4.71 17.16
C ASN A 52 1.84 -3.20 17.20
N HIS A 53 1.02 -2.76 18.15
CA HIS A 53 0.67 -1.35 18.35
C HIS A 53 1.86 -0.46 18.73
N MET A 54 2.92 -1.02 19.34
CA MET A 54 4.16 -0.29 19.62
C MET A 54 4.95 0.05 18.35
N TRP A 55 4.71 -0.70 17.27
CA TRP A 55 5.38 -0.56 15.98
C TRP A 55 4.32 -0.38 14.90
N THR A 56 3.76 0.82 14.80
CA THR A 56 2.60 1.11 13.94
C THR A 56 2.81 0.77 12.46
N VAL A 57 4.06 0.76 11.98
CA VAL A 57 4.42 0.34 10.62
C VAL A 57 4.06 -1.13 10.35
N SER A 58 4.01 -1.98 11.38
CA SER A 58 3.59 -3.38 11.24
C SER A 58 2.12 -3.54 10.83
N ALA A 59 1.26 -2.54 11.04
CA ALA A 59 -0.14 -2.58 10.61
C ALA A 59 -0.27 -2.70 9.07
N PHE A 60 0.73 -2.25 8.33
CA PHE A 60 0.78 -2.34 6.87
C PHE A 60 0.92 -3.77 6.35
N GLN A 61 1.23 -4.75 7.20
CA GLN A 61 1.17 -6.18 6.83
C GLN A 61 -0.24 -6.64 6.40
N GLN A 62 -1.29 -5.99 6.91
CA GLN A 62 -2.68 -6.34 6.59
C GLN A 62 -3.22 -5.58 5.36
N HIS A 63 -2.46 -4.62 4.85
CA HIS A 63 -2.88 -3.78 3.75
C HIS A 63 -2.57 -4.48 2.40
N PRO A 64 -3.53 -4.51 1.45
CA PRO A 64 -3.42 -5.32 0.24
C PRO A 64 -2.28 -4.88 -0.69
N ASN A 65 -2.00 -3.57 -0.76
CA ASN A 65 -1.01 -2.98 -1.67
C ASN A 65 0.02 -2.14 -0.89
N THR A 66 1.08 -2.77 -0.38
CA THR A 66 2.16 -2.07 0.32
C THR A 66 3.51 -2.33 -0.31
N VAL A 67 4.30 -1.27 -0.46
CA VAL A 67 5.65 -1.33 -1.01
C VAL A 67 6.63 -0.71 -0.03
N PHE A 68 7.61 -1.50 0.40
CA PHE A 68 8.71 -1.03 1.24
C PHE A 68 9.94 -0.79 0.36
N VAL A 69 10.44 0.44 0.38
CA VAL A 69 11.69 0.83 -0.29
C VAL A 69 12.72 1.10 0.78
N CYS A 70 13.81 0.34 0.77
CA CYS A 70 14.83 0.38 1.82
C CYS A 70 16.23 0.46 1.22
N ASP A 71 17.10 1.22 1.88
CA ASP A 71 18.54 1.24 1.58
C ASP A 71 19.24 0.01 2.18
N GLU A 72 20.46 -0.27 1.75
CA GLU A 72 21.24 -1.38 2.29
C GLU A 72 21.49 -1.24 3.80
N ASP A 73 21.79 -0.02 4.27
CA ASP A 73 22.00 0.27 5.70
C ASP A 73 20.76 -0.01 6.54
N ALA A 74 19.56 0.15 5.99
CA ALA A 74 18.31 -0.13 6.71
C ALA A 74 18.05 -1.64 6.87
N THR A 75 18.77 -2.50 6.13
CA THR A 75 18.58 -3.96 6.16
C THR A 75 19.50 -4.71 7.13
N LEU A 76 20.33 -3.99 7.90
CA LEU A 76 21.33 -4.59 8.80
C LEU A 76 20.74 -5.55 9.85
N GLU A 77 19.56 -5.24 10.38
CA GLU A 77 18.89 -6.03 11.43
C GLU A 77 18.00 -7.15 10.86
N LEU A 78 17.82 -7.23 9.53
CA LEU A 78 17.00 -8.27 8.91
C LEU A 78 17.74 -9.59 8.79
N LYS A 79 17.00 -10.71 8.75
CA LYS A 79 17.61 -12.01 8.45
C LYS A 79 18.13 -12.04 7.02
N VAL A 80 19.28 -12.67 6.84
CA VAL A 80 19.92 -12.88 5.52
C VAL A 80 18.98 -13.56 4.52
N LYS A 81 18.08 -14.44 4.98
CA LYS A 81 17.08 -15.10 4.14
C LYS A 81 16.06 -14.09 3.58
N THR A 82 15.56 -13.19 4.41
CA THR A 82 14.60 -12.14 4.05
C THR A 82 15.21 -11.22 3.00
N VAL A 83 16.43 -10.74 3.25
CA VAL A 83 17.13 -9.86 2.30
C VAL A 83 17.38 -10.55 0.97
N LYS A 84 17.83 -11.82 0.97
CA LYS A 84 18.05 -12.59 -0.27
C LYS A 84 16.77 -12.81 -1.06
N TYR A 85 15.65 -13.06 -0.39
CA TYR A 85 14.35 -13.22 -1.04
C TYR A 85 13.96 -11.96 -1.81
N PHE A 86 14.00 -10.79 -1.16
CA PHE A 86 13.64 -9.53 -1.80
C PHE A 86 14.65 -9.10 -2.87
N LYS A 87 15.95 -9.34 -2.67
CA LYS A 87 16.97 -9.10 -3.70
C LYS A 87 16.72 -9.94 -4.97
N GLY A 88 16.27 -11.19 -4.83
CA GLY A 88 15.86 -12.01 -5.98
C GLY A 88 14.64 -11.48 -6.74
N LEU A 89 13.71 -10.84 -6.02
CA LEU A 89 12.51 -10.24 -6.60
C LEU A 89 12.75 -8.86 -7.24
N MET A 90 13.92 -8.24 -7.05
CA MET A 90 14.23 -6.91 -7.59
C MET A 90 14.11 -6.86 -9.13
N LEU A 91 14.46 -7.95 -9.82
CA LEU A 91 14.31 -8.06 -11.28
C LEU A 91 12.87 -7.83 -11.75
N VAL A 92 11.88 -8.26 -10.96
CA VAL A 92 10.46 -8.07 -11.28
C VAL A 92 10.01 -6.67 -10.87
N HIS A 93 10.44 -6.19 -9.71
CA HIS A 93 10.06 -4.86 -9.21
C HIS A 93 10.64 -3.71 -10.06
N ASN A 94 11.83 -3.88 -10.64
CA ASN A 94 12.43 -2.86 -11.50
C ASN A 94 11.58 -2.57 -12.75
N LYS A 95 10.81 -3.56 -13.24
CA LYS A 95 9.87 -3.36 -14.36
C LYS A 95 8.76 -2.35 -14.04
N LEU A 96 8.47 -2.10 -12.77
CA LEU A 96 7.50 -1.08 -12.34
C LEU A 96 8.04 0.33 -12.55
N VAL A 97 9.36 0.52 -12.55
CA VAL A 97 10.02 1.83 -12.64
C VAL A 97 10.48 2.14 -14.07
N GLU A 98 10.85 1.12 -14.84
CA GLU A 98 11.36 1.24 -16.22
C GLU A 98 10.50 2.08 -17.19
N PRO A 99 9.15 2.00 -17.20
CA PRO A 99 8.33 2.78 -18.13
C PRO A 99 8.46 4.31 -17.97
N LEU A 100 8.91 4.79 -16.81
CA LEU A 100 9.02 6.22 -16.51
C LEU A 100 10.19 6.91 -17.23
N TYR A 101 11.21 6.17 -17.65
CA TYR A 101 12.34 6.76 -18.40
C TYR A 101 11.93 7.20 -19.82
N SER A 102 10.96 6.52 -20.45
CA SER A 102 10.48 6.85 -21.82
C SER A 102 9.66 8.16 -21.90
N MET A 103 9.09 8.65 -20.79
CA MET A 103 8.39 9.93 -20.77
C MET A 103 9.33 11.12 -20.53
N LYS A 104 10.46 10.90 -19.84
CA LYS A 104 11.44 11.95 -19.55
C LYS A 104 12.20 12.38 -20.82
N GLU A 105 12.50 11.46 -21.73
CA GLU A 105 13.13 11.81 -23.01
C GLU A 105 12.23 12.69 -23.90
N ARG A 106 10.91 12.47 -23.87
CA ARG A 106 9.94 13.31 -24.60
C ARG A 106 9.77 14.72 -24.04
N GLY A 107 10.19 14.96 -22.79
CA GLY A 107 10.14 16.28 -22.14
C GLY A 107 11.38 17.14 -22.41
N ALA A 108 12.55 16.53 -22.58
CA ALA A 108 13.80 17.25 -22.83
C ALA A 108 13.90 17.80 -24.27
N GLU A 109 13.28 17.13 -25.25
CA GLU A 109 13.30 17.55 -26.66
C GLU A 109 12.44 18.79 -26.97
N ARG A 110 11.59 19.26 -26.04
CA ARG A 110 10.71 20.44 -26.28
C ARG A 110 11.34 21.80 -25.98
N SER A 111 12.64 21.87 -25.63
CA SER A 111 13.30 23.14 -25.26
C SER A 111 14.29 23.71 -26.30
N HIS A 112 14.30 23.21 -27.54
CA HIS A 112 14.93 23.89 -28.68
C HIS A 112 13.88 24.37 -29.68
N SER A 113 13.09 25.37 -29.30
CA SER A 113 12.49 26.32 -30.25
C SER A 113 12.96 27.74 -29.95
N LYS A 114 14.28 27.96 -29.99
CA LYS A 114 14.82 29.29 -30.27
C LYS A 114 14.91 29.43 -31.80
N LYS A 115 13.90 30.03 -32.43
CA LYS A 115 14.11 30.82 -33.68
C LYS A 115 14.79 32.14 -33.25
N PRO A 116 15.66 32.86 -34.02
CA PRO A 116 15.73 33.07 -35.49
C PRO A 116 17.20 32.97 -36.07
N TYR A 117 17.53 32.99 -37.37
CA TYR A 117 17.50 34.08 -38.37
C TYR A 117 17.99 33.59 -39.77
N SER A 118 17.28 34.00 -40.84
CA SER A 118 17.63 34.34 -42.25
C SER A 118 18.37 33.42 -43.23
N ASP A 119 17.80 33.30 -44.44
CA ASP A 119 18.15 34.13 -45.61
C ASP A 119 16.84 34.70 -46.23
#